data_AF-A0A2T4BGD0-F1
#
_entry.id   AF-A0A2T4BGD0-F1
#
_cell.length_a   1.000
_cell.length_b   1.000
_cell.length_c   1.000
_cell.angle_alpha   90.00
_cell.angle_beta   90.00
_cell.angle_gamma   90.00
#
_symmetry.space_group_name_H-M   'P 1'
#
loop_
_entity.id
_entity.type
_entity.pdbx_description
1 polymer ?
#
loop_
_entity_poly.entity_id
_entity_poly.type
_entity_poly.pdbx_seq_one_letter_code
_entity_poly.pdbx_strand_id
1 'polypeptide(L)'
;MDMDALLLPEKKLADSLLADYWHYSHVTFPVLHRPTFMKKYHSLWKSTESFALSKYTGNDMLLLATINIALAIGCQRSEHCPANSRKRDAESLYRRSVRLISAETLDSYSFEVMQLLLLRIIYLQYTSFASRCWSTLGIAQRVAYGLGLHKDVPESMGQLEREMRRRVWHVLVIMDR
;
A
#
# COMPACT_ATOMS: atom_id res chain seq x y z
N MET A 1 7.05 15.64 12.61
CA MET A 1 6.82 14.79 11.41
C MET A 1 8.19 14.48 10.83
N ASP A 2 8.53 13.21 10.62
CA ASP A 2 9.85 12.79 10.14
C ASP A 2 9.97 13.02 8.63
N MET A 3 10.87 13.92 8.22
CA MET A 3 11.08 14.33 6.83
C MET A 3 11.49 13.18 5.93
N ASP A 4 12.19 12.19 6.48
CA ASP A 4 12.71 11.05 5.72
C ASP A 4 11.58 10.16 5.19
N ALA A 5 10.42 10.14 5.86
CA ALA A 5 9.28 9.38 5.42
C ALA A 5 8.65 9.96 4.13
N LEU A 6 8.76 11.28 3.93
CA LEU A 6 8.19 12.01 2.79
C LEU A 6 9.01 11.86 1.50
N LEU A 7 10.30 11.51 1.60
CA LEU A 7 11.24 11.49 0.48
C LEU A 7 11.31 10.13 -0.21
N LEU A 8 10.61 9.92 -1.32
CA LEU A 8 10.73 8.65 -2.07
C LEU A 8 12.20 8.35 -2.45
N PRO A 9 12.59 7.06 -2.54
CA PRO A 9 13.90 6.70 -3.10
C PRO A 9 14.08 7.31 -4.49
N GLU A 10 15.32 7.35 -4.99
CA GLU A 10 15.60 7.82 -6.35
C GLU A 10 14.62 7.19 -7.35
N LYS A 11 14.07 8.02 -8.25
CA LYS A 11 12.99 7.61 -9.16
C LYS A 11 13.29 6.31 -9.90
N LYS A 12 14.54 6.11 -10.33
CA LYS A 12 14.97 4.88 -11.01
C LYS A 12 14.82 3.64 -10.13
N LEU A 13 15.24 3.73 -8.86
CA LEU A 13 15.06 2.66 -7.88
C LEU A 13 13.58 2.45 -7.57
N ALA A 14 12.81 3.52 -7.36
CA ALA A 14 11.37 3.43 -7.10
C ALA A 14 10.61 2.76 -8.27
N ASP A 15 10.92 3.13 -9.51
CA ASP A 15 10.34 2.53 -10.71
C ASP A 15 10.67 1.03 -10.81
N SER A 16 11.92 0.64 -10.53
CA SER A 16 12.36 -0.76 -10.52
C SER A 16 11.62 -1.58 -9.46
N LEU A 17 11.53 -1.08 -8.23
CA LEU A 17 10.86 -1.79 -7.14
C LEU A 17 9.34 -1.89 -7.39
N LEU A 18 8.72 -0.87 -7.96
CA LEU A 18 7.32 -0.97 -8.39
C LEU A 18 7.15 -1.99 -9.51
N ALA A 19 8.09 -2.09 -10.46
CA ALA A 19 8.04 -3.13 -11.49
C ALA A 19 8.06 -4.54 -10.87
N ASP A 20 8.94 -4.77 -9.88
CA ASP A 20 8.99 -6.03 -9.14
C ASP A 20 7.68 -6.31 -8.37
N TYR A 21 7.08 -5.30 -7.75
CA TYR A 21 5.77 -5.42 -7.11
C TYR A 21 4.68 -5.85 -8.12
N TRP A 22 4.60 -5.19 -9.28
CA TRP A 22 3.62 -5.53 -10.32
C TRP A 22 3.83 -6.92 -10.90
N HIS A 23 5.07 -7.35 -11.03
CA HIS A 23 5.40 -8.63 -11.65
C HIS A 23 5.15 -9.82 -10.71
N TYR A 24 5.51 -9.69 -9.43
CA TYR A 24 5.46 -10.82 -8.50
C TYR A 24 4.25 -10.79 -7.55
N SER A 25 3.97 -9.64 -6.92
CA SER A 25 2.96 -9.57 -5.85
C SER A 25 1.57 -9.31 -6.38
N HIS A 26 1.44 -8.38 -7.34
CA HIS A 26 0.14 -7.96 -7.87
C HIS A 26 -0.62 -9.09 -8.59
N VAL A 27 0.11 -10.01 -9.23
CA VAL A 27 -0.49 -11.17 -9.91
C VAL A 27 -1.25 -12.06 -8.93
N THR A 28 -0.68 -12.29 -7.74
CA THR A 28 -1.30 -13.08 -6.67
C THR A 28 -2.32 -12.27 -5.88
N PHE A 29 -2.02 -11.01 -5.60
CA PHE A 29 -2.81 -10.13 -4.73
C PHE A 29 -3.12 -8.80 -5.44
N PRO A 30 -4.15 -8.74 -6.29
CA PRO A 30 -4.46 -7.56 -7.11
C PRO A 30 -5.19 -6.46 -6.31
N VAL A 31 -4.56 -5.97 -5.24
CA VAL A 31 -5.12 -4.97 -4.30
C VAL A 31 -5.25 -3.59 -4.94
N LEU A 32 -4.35 -3.23 -5.86
CA LEU A 32 -4.28 -1.91 -6.49
C LEU A 32 -4.68 -1.97 -7.97
N HIS A 33 -5.44 -0.99 -8.44
CA HIS A 33 -5.65 -0.83 -9.89
C HIS A 33 -4.43 -0.15 -10.52
N ARG A 34 -3.61 -0.93 -11.25
CA ARG A 34 -2.31 -0.48 -11.78
C ARG A 34 -2.36 0.84 -12.57
N PRO A 35 -3.27 1.05 -13.55
CA PRO A 35 -3.32 2.31 -14.31
C PRO A 35 -3.59 3.53 -13.42
N THR A 36 -4.57 3.42 -12.51
CA THR A 36 -4.93 4.52 -11.60
C THR A 36 -3.79 4.81 -10.63
N PHE A 37 -3.16 3.78 -10.08
CA PHE A 37 -2.04 3.93 -9.15
C PHE A 37 -0.83 4.57 -9.83
N MET A 38 -0.40 4.07 -10.99
CA MET A 38 0.76 4.61 -11.70
C MET A 38 0.55 6.06 -12.14
N LYS A 39 -0.68 6.44 -12.51
CA LYS A 39 -1.02 7.85 -12.79
C LYS A 39 -0.76 8.75 -11.58
N LYS A 40 -1.23 8.34 -10.38
CA LYS A 40 -0.99 9.06 -9.11
C LYS A 40 0.50 9.10 -8.73
N TYR A 41 1.22 7.99 -8.92
CA TYR A 41 2.65 7.93 -8.66
C TYR A 41 3.44 8.89 -9.58
N HIS A 42 3.16 8.89 -10.88
CA HIS A 42 3.85 9.78 -11.82
C HIS A 42 3.55 11.26 -11.61
N SER A 43 2.37 11.62 -11.10
CA SER A 43 2.08 13.03 -10.79
C SER A 43 2.94 13.58 -9.65
N LEU A 44 3.37 12.75 -8.70
CA LEU A 44 4.24 13.19 -7.58
C LEU A 44 5.61 13.67 -8.07
N TRP A 45 6.16 13.00 -9.09
CA TRP A 45 7.44 13.37 -9.70
C TRP A 45 7.35 14.67 -10.52
N LYS A 46 6.16 15.03 -11.01
CA LYS A 46 5.92 16.29 -11.73
C LYS A 46 5.76 17.48 -10.79
N SER A 47 5.26 17.25 -9.58
CA SER A 47 5.09 18.28 -8.55
C SER A 47 6.35 18.55 -7.72
N THR A 48 7.48 17.88 -8.03
CA THR A 48 8.68 17.90 -7.19
C THR A 48 9.43 19.24 -7.15
N GLU A 49 9.06 20.20 -7.99
CA GLU A 49 9.61 21.56 -7.96
C GLU A 49 9.02 22.45 -6.84
N SER A 50 8.05 21.96 -6.04
CA SER A 50 7.43 22.76 -4.94
C SER A 50 7.06 21.91 -3.71
N PHE A 51 8.04 21.23 -3.10
CA PHE A 51 7.87 20.49 -1.82
C PHE A 51 7.84 21.45 -0.61
N ALA A 52 6.77 22.23 -0.47
CA ALA A 52 6.47 22.90 0.80
C ALA A 52 5.67 21.93 1.69
N LEU A 53 6.23 21.58 2.86
CA LEU A 53 5.63 20.73 3.90
C LEU A 53 4.17 21.07 4.26
N SER A 54 3.77 22.33 4.11
CA SER A 54 2.43 22.84 4.43
C SER A 54 1.33 22.46 3.43
N LYS A 55 1.66 21.74 2.34
CA LYS A 55 0.70 21.37 1.28
C LYS A 55 0.17 19.92 1.34
N TYR A 56 0.72 19.05 2.19
CA TYR A 56 0.32 17.64 2.20
C TYR A 56 -1.02 17.43 2.91
N THR A 57 -2.01 16.94 2.16
CA THR A 57 -3.29 16.49 2.72
C THR A 57 -3.18 15.08 3.30
N GLY A 58 -4.15 14.65 4.11
CA GLY A 58 -4.22 13.26 4.59
C GLY A 58 -4.25 12.23 3.44
N ASN A 59 -4.84 12.58 2.31
CA ASN A 59 -4.86 11.74 1.11
C ASN A 59 -3.48 11.61 0.46
N ASP A 60 -2.67 12.67 0.48
CA ASP A 60 -1.30 12.62 -0.05
C ASP A 60 -0.41 11.74 0.84
N MET A 61 -0.59 11.84 2.16
CA MET A 61 0.11 10.99 3.13
C MET A 61 -0.28 9.52 2.97
N LEU A 62 -1.57 9.24 2.73
CA LEU A 62 -2.07 7.90 2.44
C LEU A 62 -1.51 7.34 1.12
N LEU A 63 -1.44 8.17 0.07
CA LEU A 63 -0.81 7.79 -1.19
C LEU A 63 0.68 7.49 -1.00
N LEU A 64 1.43 8.35 -0.32
CA LEU A 64 2.85 8.14 -0.05
C LEU A 64 3.08 6.88 0.79
N ALA A 65 2.23 6.62 1.79
CA ALA A 65 2.28 5.40 2.58
C ALA A 65 2.04 4.15 1.73
N THR A 66 1.08 4.24 0.81
CA THR A 66 0.75 3.16 -0.14
C THR A 66 1.89 2.90 -1.12
N ILE A 67 2.57 3.95 -1.60
CA ILE A 67 3.76 3.81 -2.44
C ILE A 67 4.89 3.14 -1.66
N ASN A 68 5.20 3.61 -0.45
CA ASN A 68 6.27 3.04 0.36
C ASN A 68 6.04 1.54 0.66
N ILE A 69 4.81 1.11 0.94
CA ILE A 69 4.54 -0.31 1.17
C ILE A 69 4.63 -1.13 -0.12
N ALA A 70 4.18 -0.61 -1.26
CA ALA A 70 4.34 -1.28 -2.56
C ALA A 70 5.82 -1.45 -2.92
N LEU A 71 6.64 -0.42 -2.68
CA LEU A 71 8.09 -0.48 -2.82
C LEU A 71 8.73 -1.50 -1.88
N ALA A 72 8.28 -1.58 -0.63
CA ALA A 72 8.78 -2.56 0.34
C ALA A 72 8.51 -4.00 -0.11
N ILE A 73 7.31 -4.27 -0.63
CA ILE A 73 6.94 -5.59 -1.18
C ILE A 73 7.79 -5.92 -2.41
N GLY A 74 7.95 -4.98 -3.34
CA GLY A 74 8.83 -5.14 -4.50
C GLY A 74 10.27 -5.43 -4.10
N CYS A 75 10.77 -4.71 -3.09
CA CYS A 75 12.12 -4.89 -2.55
C CYS A 75 12.34 -6.31 -2.01
N GLN A 76 11.37 -6.93 -1.34
CA GLN A 76 11.51 -8.32 -0.84
C GLN A 76 11.86 -9.34 -1.93
N ARG A 77 11.54 -9.04 -3.20
CA ARG A 77 11.78 -9.94 -4.35
C ARG A 77 12.71 -9.35 -5.41
N SER A 78 13.24 -8.14 -5.20
CA SER A 78 14.05 -7.45 -6.20
C SER A 78 15.44 -8.07 -6.33
N GLU A 79 15.78 -8.50 -7.55
CA GLU A 79 17.14 -8.95 -7.91
C GLU A 79 18.13 -7.78 -7.99
N HIS A 80 17.63 -6.56 -8.18
CA HIS A 80 18.43 -5.33 -8.24
C HIS A 80 18.92 -4.89 -6.85
N CYS A 81 18.32 -5.41 -5.77
CA CYS A 81 18.77 -5.16 -4.40
C CYS A 81 19.75 -6.26 -3.95
N PRO A 82 20.93 -5.90 -3.40
CA PRO A 82 21.83 -6.87 -2.79
C PRO A 82 21.10 -7.73 -1.76
N ALA A 83 21.24 -9.05 -1.86
CA ALA A 83 20.52 -9.99 -0.98
C ALA A 83 20.72 -9.67 0.52
N ASN A 84 21.93 -9.22 0.88
CA ASN A 84 22.31 -8.90 2.26
C ASN A 84 21.65 -7.63 2.81
N SER A 85 21.25 -6.67 1.95
CA SER A 85 20.58 -5.43 2.37
C SER A 85 19.07 -5.47 2.16
N ARG A 86 18.58 -6.34 1.26
CA ARG A 86 17.17 -6.44 0.84
C ARG A 86 16.17 -6.41 2.00
N LYS A 87 16.39 -7.21 3.04
CA LYS A 87 15.50 -7.26 4.22
C LYS A 87 15.47 -5.92 4.96
N ARG A 88 16.63 -5.29 5.14
CA ARG A 88 16.78 -3.99 5.83
C ARG A 88 16.13 -2.86 5.03
N ASP A 89 16.34 -2.85 3.71
CA ASP A 89 15.84 -1.82 2.82
C ASP A 89 14.31 -1.89 2.71
N ALA A 90 13.77 -3.11 2.55
CA ALA A 90 12.34 -3.36 2.57
C ALA A 90 11.70 -2.96 3.92
N GLU A 91 12.36 -3.27 5.04
CA GLU A 91 11.89 -2.85 6.36
C GLU A 91 11.92 -1.34 6.55
N SER A 92 12.94 -0.65 6.03
CA SER A 92 13.01 0.81 6.04
C SER A 92 11.81 1.44 5.32
N LEU A 93 11.50 0.96 4.11
CA LEU A 93 10.34 1.39 3.32
C LEU A 93 9.01 1.10 4.05
N TYR A 94 8.86 -0.10 4.63
CA TYR A 94 7.71 -0.44 5.45
C TYR A 94 7.53 0.52 6.63
N ARG A 95 8.61 0.80 7.38
CA ARG A 95 8.55 1.71 8.53
C ARG A 95 8.17 3.13 8.09
N ARG A 96 8.63 3.59 6.93
CA ARG A 96 8.21 4.88 6.37
C ARG A 96 6.71 4.89 6.06
N SER A 97 6.18 3.83 5.44
CA SER A 97 4.74 3.66 5.23
C SER A 97 3.93 3.73 6.52
N VAL A 98 4.44 3.15 7.61
CA VAL A 98 3.79 3.22 8.93
C VAL A 98 3.79 4.64 9.50
N ARG A 99 4.92 5.35 9.43
CA ARG A 99 5.08 6.71 10.00
C ARG A 99 4.23 7.78 9.32
N LEU A 100 3.81 7.55 8.07
CA LEU A 100 2.98 8.50 7.32
C LEU A 100 1.49 8.48 7.69
N ILE A 101 1.05 7.48 8.46
CA ILE A 101 -0.37 7.26 8.75
C ILE A 101 -0.67 7.57 10.21
N SER A 102 -1.58 8.51 10.43
CA SER A 102 -2.10 8.83 11.75
C SER A 102 -3.20 7.87 12.19
N ALA A 103 -3.53 7.88 13.48
CA ALA A 103 -4.66 7.09 14.00
C ALA A 103 -5.98 7.52 13.36
N GLU A 104 -6.20 8.84 13.22
CA GLU A 104 -7.40 9.41 12.60
C GLU A 104 -7.55 8.98 11.13
N THR A 105 -6.43 8.81 10.42
CA THR A 105 -6.46 8.29 9.05
C THR A 105 -6.96 6.85 9.03
N LEU A 106 -6.52 6.02 9.98
CA LEU A 106 -6.99 4.63 10.11
C LEU A 106 -8.47 4.55 10.52
N ASP A 107 -8.96 5.52 11.30
CA ASP A 107 -10.35 5.59 11.76
C ASP A 107 -11.34 6.02 10.67
N SER A 108 -10.87 6.60 9.56
CA SER A 108 -11.73 7.03 8.44
C SER A 108 -12.42 5.88 7.70
N TYR A 109 -11.91 4.66 7.86
CA TYR A 109 -12.38 3.42 7.21
C TYR A 109 -12.57 3.57 5.69
N SER A 110 -11.72 4.36 5.01
CA SER A 110 -11.80 4.53 3.56
C SER A 110 -11.33 3.28 2.80
N PHE A 111 -11.71 3.18 1.53
CA PHE A 111 -11.28 2.07 0.67
C PHE A 111 -9.75 2.06 0.47
N GLU A 112 -9.14 3.23 0.38
CA GLU A 112 -7.69 3.39 0.31
C GLU A 112 -6.98 2.92 1.59
N VAL A 113 -7.57 3.17 2.77
CA VAL A 113 -7.06 2.61 4.05
C VAL A 113 -7.14 1.09 4.04
N MET A 114 -8.24 0.51 3.54
CA MET A 114 -8.37 -0.94 3.37
C MET A 114 -7.28 -1.51 2.45
N GLN A 115 -7.02 -0.87 1.31
CA GLN A 115 -5.96 -1.28 0.38
C GLN A 115 -4.58 -1.20 1.03
N LEU A 116 -4.29 -0.13 1.76
CA LEU A 116 -3.04 0.02 2.52
C LEU A 116 -2.87 -1.11 3.55
N LEU A 117 -3.92 -1.44 4.30
CA LEU A 117 -3.88 -2.50 5.31
C LEU A 117 -3.59 -3.87 4.67
N LEU A 118 -4.22 -4.19 3.54
CA LEU A 118 -3.91 -5.43 2.80
C LEU A 118 -2.46 -5.47 2.32
N LEU A 119 -1.94 -4.38 1.76
CA LEU A 119 -0.54 -4.31 1.35
C LEU A 119 0.41 -4.50 2.53
N ARG A 120 0.08 -3.97 3.71
CA ARG A 120 0.86 -4.22 4.93
C ARG A 120 0.84 -5.69 5.32
N ILE A 121 -0.32 -6.36 5.26
CA ILE A 121 -0.44 -7.80 5.52
C ILE A 121 0.41 -8.60 4.51
N ILE A 122 0.34 -8.25 3.22
CA ILE A 122 1.13 -8.87 2.15
C ILE A 122 2.64 -8.77 2.41
N TYR A 123 3.09 -7.63 2.90
CA TYR A 123 4.49 -7.46 3.28
C TYR A 123 4.84 -8.29 4.53
N LEU A 124 4.01 -8.21 5.56
CA LEU A 124 4.29 -8.77 6.89
C LEU A 124 4.31 -10.31 6.90
N GLN A 125 3.52 -10.98 6.04
CA GLN A 125 3.49 -12.45 5.96
C GLN A 125 4.86 -13.07 5.59
N TYR A 126 5.75 -12.30 4.96
CA TYR A 126 7.10 -12.73 4.59
C TYR A 126 8.18 -12.20 5.55
N THR A 127 7.78 -11.81 6.77
CA THR A 127 8.69 -11.25 7.79
C THR A 127 8.55 -11.99 9.11
N SER A 128 9.45 -11.71 10.05
CA SER A 128 9.35 -12.20 11.43
C SER A 128 8.30 -11.48 12.28
N PHE A 129 7.50 -10.56 11.71
CA PHE A 129 6.53 -9.75 12.45
C PHE A 129 5.13 -10.38 12.50
N ALA A 130 5.04 -11.66 12.85
CA ALA A 130 3.78 -12.43 12.85
C ALA A 130 2.67 -11.77 13.68
N SER A 131 2.96 -11.31 14.90
CA SER A 131 1.96 -10.64 15.75
C SER A 131 1.43 -9.36 15.11
N ARG A 132 2.28 -8.57 14.43
CA ARG A 132 1.84 -7.37 13.73
C ARG A 132 0.99 -7.71 12.50
N CYS A 133 1.33 -8.78 11.79
CA CYS A 133 0.54 -9.30 10.68
C CYS A 133 -0.88 -9.63 11.16
N TRP A 134 -0.98 -10.43 12.23
CA TRP A 134 -2.25 -10.84 12.83
C TRP A 134 -3.09 -9.65 13.34
N SER A 135 -2.47 -8.70 14.05
CA SER A 135 -3.19 -7.49 14.49
C SER A 135 -3.67 -6.64 13.31
N THR A 136 -2.87 -6.52 12.25
CA THR A 136 -3.24 -5.75 11.05
C THR A 136 -4.39 -6.42 10.32
N LEU A 137 -4.40 -7.75 10.23
CA LEU A 137 -5.50 -8.53 9.66
C LEU A 137 -6.82 -8.28 10.41
N GLY A 138 -6.81 -8.30 11.74
CA GLY A 138 -8.01 -8.00 12.55
C GLY A 138 -8.52 -6.56 12.40
N ILE A 139 -7.65 -5.59 12.11
CA ILE A 139 -8.07 -4.22 11.76
C ILE A 139 -8.69 -4.22 10.35
N ALA A 140 -8.03 -4.85 9.38
CA ALA A 140 -8.50 -4.93 8.00
C ALA A 140 -9.89 -5.59 7.89
N GLN A 141 -10.15 -6.65 8.66
CA GLN A 141 -11.47 -7.28 8.75
C GLN A 141 -12.55 -6.28 9.18
N ARG A 142 -12.32 -5.55 10.28
CA ARG A 142 -13.28 -4.55 10.78
C ARG A 142 -13.54 -3.45 9.77
N VAL A 143 -12.50 -2.94 9.11
CA VAL A 143 -12.62 -1.94 8.04
C VAL A 143 -13.42 -2.50 6.86
N ALA A 144 -13.15 -3.74 6.42
CA ALA A 144 -13.88 -4.38 5.33
C ALA A 144 -15.38 -4.58 5.63
N TYR A 145 -15.71 -4.96 6.87
CA TYR A 145 -17.10 -5.05 7.32
C TYR A 145 -17.77 -3.66 7.38
N GLY A 146 -17.08 -2.65 7.92
CA GLY A 146 -17.57 -1.28 7.96
C GLY A 146 -17.85 -0.68 6.57
N LEU A 147 -17.00 -1.02 5.59
CA LEU A 147 -17.16 -0.64 4.18
C LEU A 147 -18.21 -1.46 3.41
N GLY A 148 -18.76 -2.51 4.03
CA GLY A 148 -19.71 -3.41 3.38
C GLY A 148 -19.11 -4.27 2.27
N LEU A 149 -17.80 -4.55 2.28
CA LEU A 149 -17.12 -5.31 1.21
C LEU A 149 -17.56 -6.77 1.11
N HIS A 150 -18.16 -7.30 2.18
CA HIS A 150 -18.73 -8.65 2.27
C HIS A 150 -20.12 -8.76 1.62
N LYS A 151 -20.71 -7.64 1.19
CA LYS A 151 -22.04 -7.58 0.57
C LYS A 151 -21.92 -7.48 -0.94
N ASP A 152 -22.99 -7.84 -1.64
CA ASP A 152 -23.08 -7.60 -3.07
C ASP A 152 -23.00 -6.11 -3.38
N VAL A 153 -22.25 -5.78 -4.44
CA VAL A 153 -22.00 -4.40 -4.83
C VAL A 153 -23.16 -3.90 -5.71
N PRO A 154 -23.76 -2.73 -5.43
CA PRO A 154 -24.87 -2.19 -6.23
C PRO A 154 -24.51 -2.03 -7.70
N GLU A 155 -25.48 -2.30 -8.59
CA GLU A 155 -25.29 -2.14 -10.03
C GLU A 155 -25.03 -0.69 -10.45
N SER A 156 -25.54 0.28 -9.67
CA SER A 156 -25.34 1.72 -9.87
C SER A 156 -23.89 2.18 -9.68
N MET A 157 -23.05 1.38 -9.02
CA MET A 157 -21.63 1.69 -8.82
C MET A 157 -20.84 1.45 -10.11
N GLY A 158 -19.87 2.32 -10.43
CA GLY A 158 -19.04 2.17 -11.62
C GLY A 158 -18.27 0.84 -11.66
N GLN A 159 -18.16 0.22 -12.84
CA GLN A 159 -17.58 -1.12 -13.01
C GLN A 159 -16.21 -1.28 -12.34
N LEU A 160 -15.31 -0.31 -12.50
CA LEU A 160 -13.99 -0.35 -11.89
C LEU A 160 -14.06 -0.44 -10.36
N GLU A 161 -14.90 0.37 -9.72
CA GLU A 161 -15.03 0.37 -8.27
C GLU A 161 -15.59 -0.97 -7.77
N ARG A 162 -16.61 -1.51 -8.46
CA ARG A 162 -17.18 -2.82 -8.13
C ARG A 162 -16.14 -3.94 -8.19
N GLU A 163 -15.38 -4.00 -9.28
CA GLU A 163 -14.35 -5.02 -9.45
C GLU A 163 -13.22 -4.88 -8.43
N MET A 164 -12.81 -3.64 -8.10
CA MET A 164 -11.81 -3.42 -7.06
C MET A 164 -12.30 -3.83 -5.68
N ARG A 165 -13.56 -3.54 -5.31
CA ARG A 165 -14.15 -3.97 -4.04
C ARG A 165 -14.19 -5.49 -3.92
N ARG A 166 -14.63 -6.19 -4.98
CA ARG A 166 -14.62 -7.66 -5.02
C ARG A 166 -13.20 -8.23 -4.87
N ARG A 167 -12.23 -7.70 -5.61
CA ARG A 167 -10.82 -8.14 -5.53
C ARG A 167 -10.26 -7.96 -4.12
N VAL A 168 -10.44 -6.79 -3.52
CA VAL A 168 -9.97 -6.49 -2.15
C VAL A 168 -10.62 -7.42 -1.13
N TRP A 169 -11.93 -7.67 -1.24
CA TRP A 169 -12.61 -8.65 -0.39
C TRP A 169 -12.05 -10.06 -0.54
N HIS A 170 -11.90 -10.55 -1.77
CA HIS A 170 -11.36 -11.89 -2.00
C HIS A 170 -9.93 -12.06 -1.51
N VAL A 171 -9.08 -11.06 -1.69
CA VAL A 171 -7.71 -11.07 -1.14
C VAL A 171 -7.73 -11.17 0.38
N LEU A 172 -8.59 -10.40 1.05
CA LEU A 172 -8.74 -10.48 2.51
C LEU A 172 -9.16 -11.88 2.95
N VAL A 173 -10.16 -12.47 2.31
CA VAL A 173 -10.67 -13.82 2.64
C VAL A 173 -9.59 -14.89 2.44
N ILE A 174 -8.74 -14.75 1.42
CA ILE A 174 -7.61 -15.66 1.19
C ILE A 174 -6.57 -15.53 2.31
N MET A 175 -6.32 -14.33 2.82
CA MET A 175 -5.31 -14.08 3.86
C MET A 175 -5.75 -14.45 5.28
N ASP A 176 -7.05 -14.61 5.50
CA ASP A 176 -7.60 -15.03 6.80
C ASP A 176 -7.56 -16.55 7.01
N ARG A 177 -7.32 -17.31 5.94
CA ARG A 177 -7.23 -18.77 5.97
C ARG A 177 -5.80 -19.22 6.22
#